data_AF-A0A2P8MJK6-F1
#
_entry.id   AF-A0A2P8MJK6-F1
#
_cell.length_a   1.000
_cell.length_b   1.000
_cell.length_c   1.000
_cell.angle_alpha   90.00
_cell.angle_beta   90.00
_cell.angle_gamma   90.00
#
_symmetry.space_group_name_H-M   'P 1'
#
loop_
_entity.id
_entity.type
_entity.pdbx_description
1 polymer ?
#
loop_
_entity_poly.entity_id
_entity_poly.type
_entity_poly.pdbx_seq_one_letter_code
_entity_poly.pdbx_strand_id
1 'polypeptide(L)' 'MKRLTIDIFEKGDKELIGMIDMNSEELGFNYCDTPTMQGLQCNFDGDTKEYNAVLEKVQQISDLVRELNKIYK' A
#
# COMPACT_ATOMS: atom_id res chain seq x y z
N MET A 1 16.98 -7.04 9.84
CA MET A 1 15.69 -7.59 9.36
C MET A 1 14.96 -6.44 8.68
N LYS A 2 14.20 -6.69 7.62
CA LYS A 2 13.32 -5.66 7.01
C LYS A 2 11.87 -6.06 7.28
N ARG A 3 11.00 -5.10 7.59
CA ARG A 3 9.59 -5.36 7.90
C ARG A 3 8.70 -4.54 6.99
N LEU A 4 7.62 -5.17 6.53
CA LEU A 4 6.50 -4.50 5.87
C LEU A 4 5.27 -4.68 6.77
N THR A 5 4.64 -3.58 7.14
CA THR A 5 3.34 -3.57 7.82
C THR A 5 2.27 -3.22 6.79
N ILE A 6 1.13 -3.93 6.85
CA ILE A 6 -0.01 -3.72 5.97
C ILE A 6 -1.27 -3.65 6.83
N ASP A 7 -1.93 -2.51 6.83
CA ASP A 7 -3.18 -2.28 7.55
C ASP A 7 -4.35 -2.20 6.56
N ILE A 8 -5.45 -2.89 6.87
CA ILE A 8 -6.67 -2.90 6.05
C ILE A 8 -7.81 -2.30 6.88
N PHE A 9 -8.35 -1.18 6.40
CA PHE A 9 -9.36 -0.42 7.14
C PHE A 9 -10.78 -0.85 6.74
N GLU A 10 -11.61 -1.16 7.72
CA GLU A 10 -12.94 -1.76 7.51
C GLU A 10 -14.09 -0.85 7.97
N LYS A 11 -15.34 -1.33 7.89
CA LYS A 11 -16.58 -0.61 8.25
C LYS A 11 -16.57 -0.19 9.74
N GLY A 12 -15.92 0.94 10.01
CA GLY A 12 -15.72 1.56 11.31
C GLY A 12 -14.97 2.89 11.13
N ASP A 13 -14.05 2.92 10.17
CA ASP A 13 -13.23 4.07 9.83
C ASP A 13 -13.87 4.82 8.65
N LYS A 14 -14.94 5.58 8.91
CA LYS A 14 -15.89 6.14 7.91
C LYS A 14 -15.26 6.80 6.66
N GLU A 15 -14.03 7.31 6.75
CA GLU A 15 -13.32 7.95 5.63
C GLU A 15 -12.26 7.06 4.96
N LEU A 16 -11.88 5.94 5.59
CA LEU A 16 -10.80 5.03 5.16
C LEU A 16 -11.30 3.63 4.79
N ILE A 17 -12.60 3.40 4.68
CA ILE A 17 -13.15 2.07 4.36
C ILE A 17 -12.56 1.55 3.05
N GLY A 18 -11.89 0.40 3.13
CA GLY A 18 -11.22 -0.23 1.98
C GLY A 18 -9.85 0.35 1.65
N MET A 19 -9.32 1.22 2.51
CA MET A 19 -7.93 1.68 2.45
C MET A 19 -6.99 0.53 2.81
N ILE A 20 -5.90 0.43 2.05
CA ILE A 20 -4.72 -0.36 2.38
C ILE A 20 -3.60 0.63 2.63
N ASP A 21 -3.04 0.60 3.84
CA ASP A 21 -1.85 1.36 4.21
C ASP A 21 -0.67 0.42 4.35
N MET A 22 0.45 0.77 3.71
CA MET A 22 1.67 -0.03 3.68
C MET A 22 2.85 0.82 4.07
N ASN A 23 3.59 0.38 5.08
CA ASN A 23 4.78 1.07 5.56
C ASN A 23 5.93 0.08 5.76
N SER A 24 7.11 0.49 5.31
CA SER A 24 8.37 -0.14 5.66
C SER A 24 9.46 0.91 5.86
N GLU A 25 9.86 1.13 7.12
CA GLU A 25 10.95 2.04 7.45
C GLU A 25 12.29 1.57 6.86
N GLU A 26 12.57 0.26 6.90
CA GLU A 26 13.86 -0.27 6.42
C GLU A 26 13.94 -0.40 4.90
N LEU A 27 12.80 -0.41 4.20
CA LEU A 27 12.74 -0.28 2.74
C LEU A 27 12.58 1.18 2.30
N GLY A 28 12.22 2.09 3.20
CA GLY A 28 12.12 3.52 2.96
C GLY A 28 10.94 3.89 2.08
N PHE A 29 9.75 3.33 2.36
CA PHE A 29 8.52 3.75 1.67
C PHE A 29 7.29 3.71 2.57
N ASN A 30 6.35 4.59 2.23
CA ASN A 30 4.95 4.55 2.64
C ASN A 30 4.07 4.54 1.39
N TYR A 31 3.04 3.71 1.39
CA TYR A 31 2.08 3.61 0.29
C TYR A 31 0.67 3.49 0.84
N CYS A 32 -0.23 4.32 0.29
CA CYS A 32 -1.63 4.31 0.64
C CYS A 32 -2.45 4.07 -0.64
N ASP A 33 -3.43 3.19 -0.54
CA ASP A 33 -4.33 2.84 -1.63
C ASP A 33 -5.77 2.77 -1.13
N THR A 34 -6.56 3.75 -1.58
CA THR A 34 -7.99 3.87 -1.33
C THR A 34 -8.76 3.64 -2.64
N PRO A 35 -10.07 3.38 -2.59
CA PRO A 35 -10.88 3.20 -3.81
C PRO A 35 -10.82 4.35 -4.82
N THR A 36 -10.43 5.56 -4.40
CA THR A 36 -10.45 6.78 -5.24
C THR A 36 -9.09 7.45 -5.39
N MET A 37 -8.09 7.05 -4.59
CA MET A 37 -6.79 7.71 -4.54
C MET A 37 -5.71 6.72 -4.11
N GLN A 38 -4.54 6.82 -4.73
CA GLN A 38 -3.34 6.10 -4.33
C GLN A 38 -2.15 7.06 -4.27
N GLY A 39 -1.19 6.77 -3.40
CA GLY A 39 0.02 7.56 -3.26
C GLY A 39 1.19 6.73 -2.76
N LEU A 40 2.36 6.91 -3.38
CA LEU A 40 3.63 6.35 -2.94
C LEU A 40 4.56 7.49 -2.52
N GLN A 41 5.14 7.37 -1.34
CA GLN A 41 6.27 8.17 -0.91
C GLN A 41 7.43 7.21 -0.64
N CYS A 42 8.54 7.36 -1.35
CA CYS A 42 9.73 6.53 -1.17
C CYS A 42 11.01 7.32 -1.40
N ASN A 43 12.16 6.65 -1.23
CA ASN A 43 13.49 7.26 -1.38
C ASN A 43 13.90 7.59 -2.83
N PHE A 44 13.05 7.30 -3.81
CA PHE A 44 13.32 7.56 -5.23
C PHE A 44 12.49 8.75 -5.72
N ASP A 45 13.07 9.55 -6.60
CA ASP A 45 12.36 10.65 -7.23
C ASP A 45 11.20 10.11 -8.09
N GLY A 46 10.10 10.87 -8.13
CA GLY A 46 8.93 10.54 -8.93
C GLY A 46 9.28 10.29 -10.41
N ASP A 47 8.55 9.37 -11.05
CA ASP A 47 8.70 8.97 -12.45
C ASP A 47 10.05 8.33 -12.84
N THR A 48 10.99 8.17 -11.91
CA THR A 48 12.20 7.37 -12.14
C THR A 48 11.86 5.89 -12.35
N LYS A 49 12.77 5.12 -12.95
CA LYS A 49 12.56 3.68 -13.17
C LYS A 49 12.42 2.94 -11.84
N GLU A 50 13.21 3.35 -10.85
CA GLU A 50 13.22 2.80 -9.51
C GLU A 50 11.92 3.11 -8.77
N TYR A 51 11.44 4.36 -8.82
CA TYR A 51 10.14 4.74 -8.26
C TYR A 51 9.00 3.92 -8.88
N ASN A 52 8.97 3.84 -10.22
CA ASN A 52 7.94 3.08 -10.93
C ASN A 52 7.99 1.58 -10.60
N ALA A 53 9.19 1.01 -10.42
CA ALA A 53 9.34 -0.37 -9.99
C ALA A 53 8.82 -0.59 -8.57
N VAL A 54 9.04 0.34 -7.63
CA VAL A 54 8.45 0.26 -6.29
C VAL A 54 6.93 0.37 -6.37
N LEU A 55 6.40 1.36 -7.12
CA LEU A 55 4.97 1.59 -7.29
C LEU A 55 4.25 0.35 -7.82
N GLU A 56 4.79 -0.28 -8.86
CA GLU A 56 4.22 -1.50 -9.43
C GLU A 56 4.14 -2.63 -8.39
N LYS A 57 5.18 -2.80 -7.58
CA LYS A 57 5.23 -3.89 -6.59
C LYS A 57 4.27 -3.63 -5.42
N VAL A 58 4.18 -2.40 -4.92
CA VAL A 58 3.23 -2.09 -3.83
C VAL A 58 1.78 -2.17 -4.33
N GLN A 59 1.49 -1.80 -5.57
CA GLN A 59 0.17 -2.02 -6.19
C GLN A 59 -0.17 -3.51 -6.28
N GLN A 60 0.75 -4.35 -6.75
CA GLN A 60 0.56 -5.80 -6.79
C GLN A 60 0.31 -6.40 -5.40
N ILE A 61 1.02 -5.93 -4.38
CA ILE A 61 0.78 -6.36 -2.99
C ILE A 61 -0.60 -5.90 -2.52
N SER A 62 -1.00 -4.66 -2.81
CA SER A 62 -2.32 -4.12 -2.46
C SER A 62 -3.44 -4.99 -3.02
N ASP A 63 -3.34 -5.38 -4.30
CA ASP A 63 -4.33 -6.24 -4.95
C ASP A 63 -4.41 -7.63 -4.31
N LEU A 64 -3.26 -8.25 -4.01
CA LEU A 64 -3.23 -9.54 -3.29
C LEU A 64 -3.83 -9.42 -1.88
N VAL A 65 -3.58 -8.32 -1.19
CA VAL A 65 -4.15 -8.06 0.15
C VAL A 65 -5.67 -7.85 0.07
N ARG A 66 -6.19 -7.21 -0.98
CA ARG A 66 -7.63 -7.11 -1.23
C ARG A 66 -8.26 -8.48 -1.45
N GLU A 67 -7.62 -9.32 -2.26
CA GLU A 67 -8.07 -10.69 -2.49
C GLU A 67 -8.07 -11.51 -1.21
N LEU A 68 -7.00 -11.40 -0.41
CA LEU A 68 -6.90 -12.02 0.90
C LEU A 68 -8.03 -11.56 1.82
N ASN A 69 -8.31 -10.26 1.89
CA ASN A 69 -9.37 -9.72 2.74
C ASN A 69 -10.76 -10.23 2.33
N LYS A 70 -11.00 -10.47 1.03
CA LYS A 70 -12.26 -11.07 0.56
C LYS A 70 -12.44 -12.52 1.03
N ILE A 71 -11.37 -13.25 1.29
CA ILE A 71 -11.42 -14.65 1.77
C ILE A 71 -11.77 -14.71 3.27
N TYR A 72 -11.29 -13.75 4.05
CA TYR A 72 -11.48 -13.71 5.51
C TYR A 72 -12.72 -12.90 5.96
N LYS A 73 -13.49 -12.36 5.01
CA LYS A 73 -14.80 -11.70 5.23
C LYS A 73 -15.96 -12.65 5.04
#